data_AF-A0A9N9G8L8-F1
#
_entry.id   AF-A0A9N9G8L8-F1
#
_cell.length_a   1.000
_cell.length_b   1.000
_cell.length_c   1.000
_cell.angle_alpha   90.00
_cell.angle_beta   90.00
_cell.angle_gamma   90.00
#
_symmetry.space_group_name_H-M   'P 1'
#
loop_
_entity.id
_entity.type
_entity.pdbx_description
1 polymer ?
#
loop_
_entity_poly.entity_id
_entity_poly.type
_entity_poly.pdbx_seq_one_letter_code
_entity_poly.pdbx_strand_id
1 'polypeptide(L)'
;MLCLVNRERAIVSAKPLILDDRLAKAAQLHSEYMALTNNFTHEDEIGDLRQRITEQLFPWWVVGEIIAREFEEDEVINVIDAWMKSANHRANILNDQYTHFGLGYKDGFWTVNFAQSTDPVQTHVPICPGNNVKIGIQL
;
A
#
# COMPACT_ATOMS: atom_id res chain seq x y z
N MET A 1 3.81 -4.78 -6.18
CA MET A 1 2.69 -4.50 -5.25
C MET A 1 1.51 -3.79 -5.91
N LEU A 2 1.63 -2.53 -6.33
CA LEU A 2 0.51 -1.70 -6.83
C LEU A 2 -0.32 -2.36 -7.94
N CYS A 3 0.31 -3.06 -8.89
CA CYS A 3 -0.42 -3.76 -9.95
C CYS A 3 -1.38 -4.83 -9.44
N LEU A 4 -0.99 -5.59 -8.42
CA LEU A 4 -1.85 -6.60 -7.81
C LEU A 4 -2.98 -5.92 -7.02
N VAL A 5 -2.69 -4.86 -6.27
CA VAL A 5 -3.71 -4.03 -5.60
C VAL A 5 -4.76 -3.52 -6.60
N ASN A 6 -4.32 -2.93 -7.71
CA ASN A 6 -5.22 -2.41 -8.74
C ASN A 6 -6.00 -3.52 -9.46
N ARG A 7 -5.44 -4.73 -9.56
CA ARG A 7 -6.17 -5.91 -10.06
C ARG A 7 -7.32 -6.29 -9.11
N GLU A 8 -7.08 -6.36 -7.81
CA GLU A 8 -8.12 -6.67 -6.82
C GLU A 8 -9.21 -5.58 -6.78
N ARG A 9 -8.82 -4.31 -6.91
CA ARG A 9 -9.75 -3.17 -7.00
C ARG A 9 -10.64 -3.23 -8.25
N ALA A 10 -10.09 -3.65 -9.38
CA ALA A 10 -10.85 -3.78 -10.63
C ALA A 10 -11.97 -4.82 -10.52
N ILE A 11 -11.79 -5.90 -9.74
CA ILE A 11 -12.82 -6.93 -9.53
C ILE A 11 -14.10 -6.34 -8.91
N VAL A 12 -13.96 -5.31 -8.07
CA VAL A 12 -15.09 -4.62 -7.43
C VAL A 12 -15.43 -3.28 -8.08
N SER A 13 -14.91 -3.02 -9.29
CA SER A 13 -15.09 -1.75 -10.01
C SER A 13 -14.59 -0.50 -9.26
N ALA A 14 -13.68 -0.67 -8.29
CA ALA A 14 -13.01 0.45 -7.66
C ALA A 14 -11.96 1.04 -8.62
N LYS A 15 -11.81 2.37 -8.60
CA LYS A 15 -10.86 3.08 -9.46
C LYS A 15 -9.41 2.65 -9.15
N PRO A 16 -8.53 2.54 -10.15
CA PRO A 16 -7.12 2.25 -9.90
C PRO A 16 -6.49 3.38 -9.08
N LEU A 17 -5.60 2.99 -8.18
CA LEU A 17 -4.77 3.91 -7.42
C LEU A 17 -3.56 4.34 -8.26
N ILE A 18 -3.11 5.56 -8.00
CA ILE A 18 -1.93 6.17 -8.60
C ILE A 18 -0.78 6.12 -7.59
N LEU A 19 0.43 5.78 -8.06
CA LEU A 19 1.61 5.83 -7.21
C LEU A 19 1.99 7.29 -6.93
N ASP A 20 2.24 7.63 -5.67
CA ASP A 20 2.76 8.94 -5.28
C ASP A 20 4.07 8.80 -4.50
N ASP A 21 5.11 9.50 -4.95
CA ASP A 21 6.45 9.42 -4.38
C ASP A 21 6.53 9.90 -2.93
N ARG A 22 5.66 10.85 -2.51
CA ARG A 22 5.62 11.33 -1.11
C ARG A 22 5.01 10.28 -0.20
N LEU A 23 3.94 9.62 -0.64
CA LEU A 23 3.37 8.48 0.10
C LEU A 23 4.35 7.31 0.16
N ALA A 24 5.05 7.02 -0.94
CA ALA A 24 6.08 5.99 -0.98
C ALA A 24 7.25 6.34 -0.04
N LYS A 25 7.67 7.60 0.00
CA LYS A 25 8.70 8.04 0.94
C LYS A 25 8.28 7.87 2.40
N ALA A 26 7.05 8.26 2.76
CA ALA A 26 6.50 8.05 4.09
C ALA A 26 6.44 6.56 4.46
N ALA A 27 5.99 5.71 3.53
CA ALA A 27 5.90 4.27 3.74
C ALA A 27 7.29 3.63 3.92
N GLN A 28 8.26 4.02 3.09
CA GLN A 28 9.64 3.52 3.14
C GLN A 28 10.32 3.86 4.47
N LEU A 29 10.22 5.12 4.91
CA LEU A 29 10.75 5.54 6.21
C LEU A 29 10.12 4.75 7.36
N HIS A 30 8.82 4.47 7.28
CA HIS A 30 8.14 3.69 8.31
C HIS A 30 8.57 2.22 8.33
N SER A 31 8.75 1.59 7.16
CA SER A 31 9.32 0.22 7.07
C SER A 31 10.74 0.18 7.63
N GLU A 32 11.56 1.19 7.32
CA GLU A 32 12.92 1.34 7.87
C GLU A 32 12.91 1.48 9.40
N TYR A 33 11.99 2.28 9.94
CA TYR A 33 11.79 2.40 11.38
C TYR A 33 11.42 1.07 12.03
N MET A 34 10.42 0.36 11.48
CA MET A 34 10.01 -0.94 12.01
C MET A 34 11.15 -1.96 11.97
N ALA A 35 11.93 -1.99 10.89
CA ALA A 35 13.09 -2.87 10.75
C ALA A 35 14.21 -2.51 11.74
N LEU A 36 14.55 -1.22 11.86
CA LEU A 36 15.61 -0.74 12.76
C LEU A 36 15.29 -1.00 14.24
N THR A 37 14.02 -0.81 14.61
CA THR A 37 13.56 -0.97 16.00
C THR A 37 13.05 -2.37 16.30
N ASN A 38 12.91 -3.22 15.28
CA ASN A 38 12.23 -4.51 15.34
C ASN A 38 10.84 -4.42 16.00
N ASN A 39 10.08 -3.37 15.68
CA ASN A 39 8.79 -3.09 16.26
C ASN A 39 7.71 -3.08 15.17
N PHE A 40 6.66 -3.90 15.32
CA PHE A 40 5.55 -3.97 14.38
C PHE A 40 4.41 -3.05 14.86
N THR A 41 4.34 -1.85 14.30
CA THR A 41 3.53 -0.74 14.82
C THR A 41 3.04 0.16 13.69
N HIS A 42 1.97 0.91 13.94
CA HIS A 42 1.45 1.96 13.06
C HIS A 42 1.97 3.37 13.44
N GLU A 43 2.83 3.46 14.45
CA GLU A 43 3.38 4.70 15.00
C GLU A 43 4.91 4.65 14.98
N ASP A 44 5.55 5.75 14.57
CA ASP A 44 7.00 5.95 14.70
C ASP A 44 7.32 7.26 15.43
N GLU A 45 8.59 7.68 15.39
CA GLU A 45 9.05 8.90 16.04
C GLU A 45 8.41 10.19 15.50
N ILE A 46 7.91 10.19 14.26
CA ILE A 46 7.14 11.30 13.67
C ILE A 46 5.70 11.24 14.16
N GLY A 47 5.16 10.03 14.34
CA GLY A 47 3.85 9.76 14.92
C GLY A 47 3.02 8.83 14.06
N ASP A 48 1.71 9.06 13.99
CA ASP A 48 0.79 8.25 13.19
C ASP A 48 0.95 8.50 11.67
N LEU A 49 0.24 7.73 10.85
CA LEU A 49 0.26 7.89 9.39
C LEU A 49 -0.01 9.34 8.94
N ARG A 50 -0.95 10.04 9.58
CA ARG A 50 -1.32 11.41 9.19
C ARG A 50 -0.15 12.36 9.39
N GLN A 51 0.56 12.21 10.50
CA GLN A 51 1.77 13.00 10.77
C GLN A 51 2.85 12.68 9.75
N ARG A 52 3.13 11.40 9.48
CA ARG A 52 4.16 10.96 8.53
C ARG A 52 3.94 11.48 7.11
N ILE A 53 2.72 11.40 6.57
CA ILE A 53 2.43 11.89 5.22
C ILE A 53 2.39 13.43 5.15
N THR A 54 2.01 14.10 6.25
CA THR A 54 2.02 15.57 6.31
C THR A 54 3.45 16.09 6.29
N GLU A 55 4.39 15.40 6.94
CA GLU A 55 5.82 15.70 6.88
C GLU A 55 6.38 15.59 5.46
N GLN A 56 5.82 14.70 4.63
CA GLN A 56 6.17 14.59 3.20
C GLN A 56 5.45 15.60 2.31
N LEU A 57 4.74 16.57 2.90
CA LEU A 57 3.98 17.61 2.20
C LEU A 57 2.94 17.03 1.21
N PHE A 58 2.41 15.84 1.51
CA PHE A 58 1.31 15.25 0.74
C PHE A 58 -0.02 15.80 1.23
N PRO A 59 -0.84 16.47 0.39
CA PRO A 59 -2.16 16.93 0.80
C PRO A 59 -3.12 15.73 0.87
N TRP A 60 -3.84 15.56 1.98
CA TRP A 60 -4.73 14.41 2.17
C TRP A 60 -6.07 14.80 2.80
N TRP A 61 -7.10 14.02 2.46
CA TRP A 61 -8.45 14.12 3.05
C TRP A 61 -8.81 12.89 3.87
N VAL A 62 -8.53 11.72 3.30
CA VAL A 62 -8.75 10.41 3.92
C VAL A 62 -7.48 9.60 3.72
N VAL A 63 -7.07 8.84 4.74
CA VAL A 63 -5.83 8.07 4.73
C VAL A 63 -6.09 6.66 5.24
N GLY A 64 -5.25 5.72 4.85
CA GLY A 64 -5.26 4.35 5.36
C GLY A 64 -3.88 3.74 5.26
N GLU A 65 -3.57 2.81 6.15
CA GLU A 65 -2.30 2.08 6.13
C GLU A 65 -2.57 0.59 6.28
N ILE A 66 -1.71 -0.19 5.63
CA ILE A 66 -1.57 -1.62 5.87
C ILE A 66 -0.09 -1.89 6.07
N ILE A 67 0.23 -2.67 7.10
CA ILE A 67 1.59 -3.14 7.36
C ILE A 67 1.63 -4.67 7.33
N ALA A 68 2.76 -5.24 6.94
CA ALA A 68 3.06 -6.66 7.10
C ALA A 68 4.49 -6.85 7.60
N ARG A 69 4.75 -8.01 8.18
CA ARG A 69 6.09 -8.44 8.59
C ARG A 69 6.30 -9.89 8.19
N GLU A 70 7.55 -10.36 8.20
CA GLU A 70 7.91 -11.75 7.91
C GLU A 70 7.56 -12.18 6.46
N PHE A 71 7.58 -11.24 5.52
CA PHE A 71 7.47 -11.52 4.09
C PHE A 71 8.65 -10.89 3.35
N GLU A 72 9.36 -11.68 2.56
CA GLU A 72 10.49 -11.22 1.76
C GLU A 72 10.02 -10.34 0.59
N GLU A 73 10.94 -9.55 0.02
CA GLU A 73 10.61 -8.56 -1.03
C GLU A 73 9.98 -9.22 -2.27
N ASP A 74 10.41 -10.43 -2.61
CA ASP A 74 9.94 -11.21 -3.75
C ASP A 74 8.60 -11.95 -3.50
N GLU A 75 8.09 -11.95 -2.27
CA GLU A 75 6.84 -12.61 -1.87
C GLU A 75 5.58 -11.73 -2.01
N VAL A 76 5.61 -10.75 -2.92
CA VAL A 76 4.53 -9.76 -3.12
C VAL A 76 3.15 -10.43 -3.32
N ILE A 77 3.07 -11.57 -4.00
CA ILE A 77 1.80 -12.30 -4.19
C ILE A 77 1.27 -12.83 -2.85
N ASN A 78 2.14 -13.44 -2.05
CA ASN A 78 1.80 -13.99 -0.74
C ASN A 78 1.31 -12.89 0.21
N VAL A 79 1.95 -11.72 0.20
CA VAL A 79 1.55 -10.54 0.98
C VAL A 79 0.14 -10.09 0.61
N ILE A 80 -0.15 -9.95 -0.70
CA ILE A 80 -1.49 -9.58 -1.18
C ILE A 80 -2.53 -10.62 -0.79
N ASP A 81 -2.25 -11.91 -0.99
CA ASP A 81 -3.17 -12.99 -0.64
C ASP A 81 -3.47 -13.00 0.86
N ALA A 82 -2.48 -12.75 1.71
CA ALA A 82 -2.67 -12.63 3.15
C ALA A 82 -3.55 -11.43 3.53
N TRP A 83 -3.31 -10.26 2.92
CA TRP A 83 -4.14 -9.07 3.15
C TRP A 83 -5.58 -9.25 2.65
N MET A 84 -5.78 -9.87 1.48
CA MET A 84 -7.13 -10.10 0.94
C MET A 84 -7.94 -11.11 1.76
N LYS A 85 -7.29 -12.01 2.52
CA LYS A 85 -7.94 -12.91 3.48
C LYS A 85 -8.30 -12.21 4.81
N SER A 86 -7.69 -11.07 5.12
CA SER A 86 -8.01 -10.27 6.31
C SER A 86 -9.11 -9.26 6.00
N ALA A 87 -10.24 -9.32 6.71
CA ALA A 87 -11.37 -8.42 6.48
C ALA A 87 -10.98 -6.94 6.59
N ASN A 88 -10.15 -6.59 7.58
CA ASN A 88 -9.71 -5.22 7.80
C ASN A 88 -8.76 -4.73 6.71
N HIS A 89 -7.75 -5.54 6.34
CA HIS A 89 -6.81 -5.16 5.28
C HIS A 89 -7.49 -5.10 3.91
N ARG A 90 -8.36 -6.07 3.60
CA ARG A 90 -9.17 -6.07 2.39
C ARG A 90 -10.05 -4.82 2.29
N ALA A 91 -10.66 -4.38 3.39
CA ALA A 91 -11.46 -3.16 3.40
C ALA A 91 -10.64 -1.93 3.00
N ASN A 92 -9.39 -1.80 3.49
CA ASN A 92 -8.49 -0.72 3.06
C ASN A 92 -8.12 -0.81 1.57
N ILE A 93 -7.73 -2.00 1.08
CA ILE A 93 -7.37 -2.22 -0.33
C ILE A 93 -8.51 -1.83 -1.27
N LEU A 94 -9.74 -2.16 -0.91
CA LEU A 94 -10.92 -2.00 -1.77
C LEU A 94 -11.67 -0.67 -1.55
N ASN A 95 -11.25 0.15 -0.58
CA ASN A 95 -11.92 1.42 -0.30
C ASN A 95 -11.85 2.36 -1.52
N ASP A 96 -13.02 2.77 -2.00
CA ASP A 96 -13.21 3.56 -3.22
C ASP A 96 -12.89 5.05 -3.05
N GLN A 97 -12.73 5.52 -1.81
CA GLN A 97 -12.35 6.89 -1.50
C GLN A 97 -10.89 7.17 -1.85
N TYR A 98 -10.02 6.16 -1.78
CA TYR A 98 -8.60 6.31 -2.06
C TYR A 98 -8.32 6.51 -3.54
N THR A 99 -7.40 7.44 -3.81
CA THR A 99 -6.94 7.80 -5.16
C THR A 99 -5.44 7.57 -5.34
N HIS A 100 -4.66 7.62 -4.26
CA HIS A 100 -3.22 7.49 -4.27
C HIS A 100 -2.73 6.32 -3.40
N PHE A 101 -1.53 5.86 -3.71
CA PHE A 101 -0.86 4.72 -3.10
C PHE A 101 0.63 5.03 -2.94
N GLY A 102 1.22 4.58 -1.84
CA GLY A 102 2.66 4.53 -1.63
C GLY A 102 3.05 3.23 -0.96
N LEU A 103 4.25 2.71 -1.27
CA LEU A 103 4.76 1.50 -0.64
C LEU A 103 6.18 1.71 -0.12
N GLY A 104 6.51 0.96 0.91
CA GLY A 104 7.84 0.83 1.49
C GLY A 104 8.12 -0.62 1.84
N TYR A 105 9.40 -1.00 1.76
CA TYR A 105 9.86 -2.29 2.23
C TYR A 105 11.24 -2.17 2.89
N LYS A 106 11.43 -2.89 4.00
CA LYS A 106 12.74 -3.09 4.61
C LYS A 106 12.76 -4.37 5.43
N ASP A 107 13.70 -5.27 5.13
CA ASP A 107 14.06 -6.44 5.95
C ASP A 107 12.84 -7.23 6.49
N GLY A 108 11.92 -7.57 5.58
CA GLY A 108 10.70 -8.33 5.91
C GLY A 108 9.50 -7.49 6.33
N PHE A 109 9.66 -6.18 6.54
CA PHE A 109 8.59 -5.24 6.88
C PHE A 109 8.08 -4.51 5.65
N TRP A 110 6.77 -4.56 5.43
CA TRP A 110 6.06 -3.83 4.38
C TRP A 110 5.18 -2.76 5.00
N THR A 111 5.18 -1.58 4.38
CA THR A 111 4.21 -0.52 4.65
C THR A 111 3.53 -0.12 3.35
N VAL A 112 2.21 -0.01 3.37
CA VAL A 112 1.41 0.50 2.26
C VAL A 112 0.50 1.61 2.76
N ASN A 113 0.66 2.79 2.16
CA ASN A 113 -0.12 3.97 2.47
C ASN A 113 -1.11 4.26 1.34
N PHE A 114 -2.36 4.47 1.72
CA PHE A 114 -3.44 4.90 0.86
C PHE A 114 -3.85 6.31 1.23
N ALA A 115 -4.22 7.11 0.22
CA ALA A 115 -4.80 8.41 0.49
C ALA A 115 -5.82 8.84 -0.55
N GLN A 116 -6.77 9.66 -0.11
CA GLN A 116 -7.57 10.52 -0.97
C GLN A 116 -6.91 11.89 -1.01
N SER A 117 -6.68 12.40 -2.21
CA SER A 117 -6.18 13.75 -2.45
C SER A 117 -6.80 14.36 -3.70
N THR A 118 -6.86 15.70 -3.71
CA THR A 118 -7.20 16.52 -4.87
C THR A 118 -5.96 17.07 -5.58
N ASP A 119 -4.76 16.65 -5.15
CA ASP A 119 -3.52 16.96 -5.87
C ASP A 119 -3.72 16.60 -7.35
N PRO A 120 -3.45 17.51 -8.31
CA PRO A 120 -3.56 17.22 -9.72
C PRO A 120 -2.75 15.96 -10.04
N VAL A 121 -3.52 14.91 -10.28
CA VAL A 121 -3.06 13.56 -10.59
C VAL A 121 -1.87 13.62 -11.55
N GLN A 122 -0.71 13.15 -11.11
CA GLN A 122 0.25 12.60 -12.05
C GLN A 122 -0.44 11.39 -12.70
N THR A 123 -0.78 11.49 -13.99
CA THR A 123 -1.61 10.51 -14.72
C THR A 123 -0.91 9.17 -14.97
N HIS A 124 0.25 8.94 -14.36
CA HIS A 124 1.02 7.73 -14.51
C HIS A 124 0.46 6.63 -13.59
N VAL A 125 -0.69 6.07 -13.97
CA VAL A 125 -1.04 4.72 -13.53
C VAL A 125 0.00 3.79 -14.14
N PRO A 126 0.76 3.02 -13.35
CA PRO A 126 1.82 2.18 -13.89
C PRO A 126 1.26 1.15 -14.88
N ILE A 127 1.96 0.95 -15.98
CA ILE A 127 1.67 -0.14 -16.92
C ILE A 127 2.02 -1.44 -16.20
N CYS A 128 0.98 -2.22 -15.87
CA CYS A 128 1.15 -3.46 -15.16
C CYS A 128 1.46 -4.62 -16.11
N PRO A 129 2.42 -5.49 -15.78
CA PRO A 129 2.67 -6.70 -16.56
C PRO A 129 1.39 -7.54 -16.67
N GLY A 130 1.08 -8.00 -17.89
CA GLY A 130 -0.17 -8.70 -18.22
C GLY A 130 -0.40 -10.01 -17.45
N ASN A 131 -1.67 -10.32 -17.21
CA ASN A 131 -2.26 -11.42 -16.45
C ASN A 131 -1.86 -12.85 -16.93
N ASN A 132 -0.61 -13.26 -16.78
CA ASN A 132 -0.19 -14.66 -16.97
C ASN A 132 0.00 -15.42 -15.65
N VAL A 133 -0.67 -15.02 -14.58
CA VAL A 133 -0.83 -15.90 -13.41
C VAL A 133 -2.05 -16.77 -13.67
N LYS A 134 -1.82 -18.00 -14.13
CA LYS A 134 -2.83 -19.06 -14.08
C LYS A 134 -3.34 -19.13 -12.65
N ILE A 135 -4.58 -18.67 -12.42
CA ILE A 135 -5.28 -18.92 -11.18
C ILE A 135 -5.58 -20.42 -11.20
N GLY A 136 -4.74 -21.18 -10.50
CA GLY A 136 -4.98 -22.60 -10.23
C GLY A 136 -6.20 -22.70 -9.33
N ILE A 137 -7.39 -22.71 -9.92
CA ILE A 137 -8.57 -23.28 -9.28
C ILE A 137 -8.31 -24.79 -9.26
N GLN A 138 -7.87 -25.30 -8.13
CA GLN A 138 -8.03 -26.71 -7.83
C GLN A 138 -9.51 -26.91 -7.46
N LEU A 139 -10.15 -27.77 -8.25
CA LEU A 139 -11.51 -28.29 -8.06
C LEU A 139 -11.67 -28.95 -6.69
#